data_AF-A0A822AH93-F1
#
_entry.id   AF-A0A822AH93-F1
#
_cell.length_a   1.000
_cell.length_b   1.000
_cell.length_c   1.000
_cell.angle_alpha   90.00
_cell.angle_beta   90.00
_cell.angle_gamma   90.00
#
_symmetry.space_group_name_H-M   'P 1'
#
loop_
_entity.id
_entity.type
_entity.pdbx_description
1 polymer ?
#
loop_
_entity_poly.entity_id
_entity_poly.type
_entity_poly.pdbx_seq_one_letter_code
_entity_poly.pdbx_strand_id
1 'polypeptide(L)' 'LSIKSNEVELAHLYYLPKAHKLDTPLRPIISGLKHPTIKISKFLDELLRPLFDKMASNTTVTSGTEVIKQ' A
#
# COMPACT_ATOMS: atom_id res chain seq x y z
N LEU A 1 11.45 -16.21 2.18
CA LEU A 1 10.02 -15.90 2.30
C LEU A 1 9.26 -17.22 2.49
N SER A 2 8.78 -17.54 3.68
CA SER A 2 7.91 -18.70 3.90
C SER A 2 6.51 -18.19 4.25
N ILE A 3 5.51 -18.60 3.47
CA ILE A 3 4.11 -18.18 3.65
C ILE A 3 3.35 -19.40 4.15
N LYS A 4 2.82 -19.34 5.37
CA LYS A 4 1.91 -20.37 5.87
C LYS A 4 0.52 -20.14 5.30
N SER A 5 -0.19 -21.21 4.95
CA SER A 5 -1.51 -21.13 4.32
C SER A 5 -2.58 -20.46 5.19
N ASN A 6 -2.41 -20.44 6.51
CA ASN A 6 -3.33 -19.78 7.45
C ASN A 6 -3.02 -18.29 7.71
N GLU A 7 -1.95 -17.75 7.12
CA GLU A 7 -1.51 -16.37 7.32
C GLU A 7 -1.92 -15.44 6.18
N VAL A 8 -2.45 -15.97 5.07
CA VAL A 8 -2.77 -15.21 3.87
C VAL A 8 -4.18 -15.46 3.38
N GLU A 9 -4.79 -14.41 2.84
CA GLU A 9 -6.12 -14.45 2.23
C GLU A 9 -6.02 -13.94 0.79
N LEU A 10 -6.80 -14.54 -0.12
CA LEU A 10 -6.90 -14.05 -1.49
C LEU A 10 -7.67 -12.72 -1.52
N ALA A 11 -7.40 -11.91 -2.54
CA ALA A 11 -8.10 -10.66 -2.73
C ALA A 11 -9.61 -10.90 -2.88
N HIS A 12 -10.41 -10.19 -2.10
CA HIS A 12 -11.87 -10.27 -2.16
C HIS A 12 -12.42 -9.02 -2.84
N LEU A 13 -13.10 -9.20 -3.97
CA LEU A 13 -13.84 -8.13 -4.64
C LEU A 13 -15.24 -7.99 -4.03
N TYR A 14 -15.55 -6.83 -3.49
CA TYR A 14 -16.88 -6.47 -3.01
C TYR A 14 -17.30 -5.10 -3.51
N TYR A 15 -18.57 -4.77 -3.35
CA TYR A 15 -19.14 -3.53 -3.86
C TYR A 15 -19.77 -2.71 -2.74
N LEU A 16 -19.41 -1.43 -2.66
CA LEU A 16 -20.05 -0.49 -1.75
C LEU A 16 -21.17 0.27 -2.49
N PRO A 17 -22.41 0.29 -1.98
CA PRO A 17 -23.48 1.07 -2.56
C PRO A 17 -23.18 2.58 -2.62
N LYS A 18 -23.55 3.19 -3.74
CA LYS A 18 -23.43 4.62 -4.05
C LYS A 18 -24.81 5.14 -4.44
N ALA A 19 -25.72 5.21 -3.47
CA ALA A 19 -27.12 5.58 -3.67
C ALA A 19 -27.34 6.95 -4.36
N HIS A 20 -26.33 7.83 -4.38
CA HIS A 20 -26.38 9.14 -5.03
C HIS A 20 -25.91 9.15 -6.50
N LYS A 21 -25.54 8.01 -7.10
CA LYS A 21 -25.11 7.92 -8.50
C LYS A 21 -26.03 6.98 -9.28
N LEU A 22 -26.89 7.56 -10.12
CA LEU A 22 -27.95 6.85 -10.84
C LEU A 22 -27.40 5.74 -11.75
N ASP A 23 -26.34 6.04 -12.53
CA ASP A 23 -25.76 5.09 -13.50
C ASP A 23 -24.52 4.34 -12.98
N THR A 24 -24.07 4.66 -11.75
CA THR A 24 -22.90 4.01 -11.14
C THR A 24 -23.18 3.68 -9.67
N PRO A 25 -24.15 2.80 -9.40
CA PRO A 25 -24.69 2.60 -8.06
C PRO A 25 -23.73 1.83 -7.14
N LEU A 26 -22.62 1.32 -7.66
CA LEU A 26 -21.66 0.50 -6.90
C LEU A 26 -20.23 1.03 -7.07
N ARG A 27 -19.47 1.08 -5.97
CA ARG A 27 -18.03 1.29 -5.98
C ARG A 27 -17.35 -0.07 -5.79
N PRO A 28 -16.64 -0.61 -6.79
CA PRO A 28 -15.85 -1.83 -6.59
C PRO A 28 -14.71 -1.54 -5.60
N ILE A 29 -14.53 -2.43 -4.64
CA ILE A 29 -13.45 -2.40 -3.66
C ILE A 29 -12.80 -3.78 -3.65
N ILE A 30 -11.47 -3.79 -3.69
CA ILE A 30 -10.67 -5.02 -3.53
C ILE A 30 -10.08 -5.00 -2.13
N SER A 31 -10.48 -5.96 -1.29
CA SER A 31 -9.84 -6.16 0.01
C SER A 31 -8.45 -6.74 -0.19
N GLY A 32 -7.43 -5.97 0.18
CA GLY A 32 -6.04 -6.42 0.22
C GLY A 32 -5.60 -6.93 1.59
N LEU A 33 -6.51 -7.12 2.55
CA LEU A 33 -6.16 -7.58 3.90
C LEU A 33 -5.53 -8.97 3.86
N LYS A 34 -4.42 -9.14 4.57
CA LYS A 34 -3.61 -10.38 4.60
C LYS A 34 -3.23 -10.90 3.20
N HIS A 35 -3.23 -10.05 2.18
CA HIS A 35 -2.87 -10.48 0.84
C HIS A 35 -1.38 -10.83 0.79
N PRO A 36 -0.97 -11.92 0.11
CA PRO A 36 0.44 -12.35 0.05
C PRO A 36 1.38 -11.27 -0.48
N THR A 37 0.88 -10.34 -1.31
CA THR A 37 1.68 -9.23 -1.84
C THR A 37 2.17 -8.28 -0.76
N ILE A 38 1.53 -8.21 0.42
CA ILE A 38 2.01 -7.38 1.53
C ILE A 38 3.39 -7.85 1.98
N LYS A 39 3.58 -9.16 2.16
CA LYS A 39 4.87 -9.73 2.60
C LYS A 39 5.94 -9.59 1.53
N ILE A 40 5.57 -9.76 0.26
CA ILE A 40 6.47 -9.56 -0.88
C ILE A 40 6.90 -8.08 -0.94
N SER A 41 5.95 -7.16 -0.85
CA SER A 41 6.21 -5.72 -0.85
C SER A 41 7.12 -5.32 0.31
N LYS A 42 6.87 -5.84 1.52
CA LYS A 42 7.72 -5.57 2.69
C LYS A 42 9.14 -6.09 2.50
N PHE A 43 9.30 -7.31 1.98
CA PHE A 43 10.63 -7.87 1.71
C PHE A 43 11.40 -7.04 0.67
N LEU A 44 10.72 -6.62 -0.41
CA LEU A 44 11.33 -5.77 -1.42
C LEU A 44 11.68 -4.39 -0.85
N ASP A 45 10.81 -3.83 -0.01
CA ASP A 45 11.07 -2.57 0.68
C ASP A 45 12.32 -2.67 1.57
N GLU A 46 12.42 -3.70 2.42
CA GLU A 46 13.59 -3.95 3.27
C GLU A 46 14.88 -4.12 2.47
N LEU A 47 14.81 -4.82 1.33
CA LEU A 47 15.96 -5.02 0.44
C LEU A 47 16.43 -3.72 -0.21
N LEU A 48 15.50 -2.86 -0.62
CA LEU A 48 15.78 -1.63 -1.36
C LEU A 48 15.96 -0.40 -0.45
N ARG A 49 15.52 -0.46 0.81
CA ARG A 49 15.52 0.65 1.77
C ARG A 49 16.87 1.37 1.88
N PRO A 50 18.02 0.68 2.00
CA PRO A 50 19.31 1.37 2.11
C PRO A 50 19.67 2.20 0.86
N LEU A 51 19.27 1.73 -0.33
CA LEU A 51 19.48 2.46 -1.58
C LEU A 51 18.54 3.66 -1.68
N PHE A 52 17.28 3.45 -1.30
CA PHE A 52 16.27 4.52 -1.30
C PHE A 52 16.67 5.64 -0.33
N ASP A 53 17.05 5.32 0.90
CA ASP A 53 17.38 6.32 1.92
C ASP A 53 18.60 7.17 1.53
N LYS A 54 19.62 6.54 0.90
CA LYS A 54 20.79 7.26 0.36
C LYS A 54 20.41 8.24 -0.75
N MET A 55 19.43 7.90 -1.58
CA MET A 55 18.97 8.77 -2.66
C MET A 55 18.02 9.86 -2.13
N ALA A 56 17.14 9.49 -1.19
CA ALA A 56 16.12 10.34 -0.61
C ALA A 56 16.72 11.50 0.18
N SER A 57 17.89 11.32 0.80
CA SER A 57 18.56 12.36 1.61
C SER A 57 18.71 13.71 0.90
N ASN A 58 18.80 13.71 -0.43
CA ASN A 58 19.04 14.92 -1.22
C ASN A 58 17.88 15.24 -2.17
N THR A 59 16.89 14.36 -2.31
CA THR A 59 15.86 14.44 -3.36
C THR A 59 14.44 14.46 -2.81
N THR A 60 14.25 14.04 -1.56
CA THR A 60 12.94 13.82 -0.97
C THR A 60 12.88 14.46 0.40
N VAL A 61 11.84 15.25 0.64
CA VAL A 61 11.53 15.76 1.98
C VAL A 61 11.06 14.60 2.84
N THR A 62 11.78 14.32 3.93
CA THR A 62 11.46 13.20 4.82
C THR A 62 10.58 13.61 6.00
N SER A 63 10.57 14.91 6.33
CA SER A 63 9.73 15.49 7.38
C SER A 63 9.07 16.78 6.91
N GLY A 64 7.78 16.95 7.22
CA GLY A 64 7.08 18.22 6.95
C GLY A 64 7.72 19.43 7.63
N THR A 65 8.48 19.23 8.71
CA THR A 65 9.21 20.32 9.38
C THR A 65 10.41 20.85 8.59
N GLU A 66 10.96 20.08 7.65
CA GLU A 66 12.05 20.51 6.77
C GLU A 66 11.59 21.58 5.78
N VAL A 67 10.30 21.57 5.41
CA VAL A 67 9.69 22.55 4.50
C VAL A 67 9.46 23.90 5.18
N ILE A 68 9.15 23.89 6.48
CA ILE A 68 8.84 25.12 7.25
C ILE A 68 10.11 25.97 7.48
N LYS A 69 11.30 25.37 7.35
CA LYS A 69 12.59 26.03 7.57
C LYS A 69 13.20 26.67 6.30
N GLN A 70 12.56 26.52 5.15
CA GLN A 70 12.93 27.19 3.88
C GLN A 70 12.14 28.50 3.74
#